data_AF-A0A4Q3Z0H9-F1
#
_entry.id   AF-A0A4Q3Z0H9-F1
#
_cell.length_a   1.000
_cell.length_b   1.000
_cell.length_c   1.000
_cell.angle_alpha   90.00
_cell.angle_beta   90.00
_cell.angle_gamma   90.00
#
_symmetry.space_group_name_H-M   'P 1'
#
loop_
_entity.id
_entity.type
_entity.pdbx_description
1 polymer ?
#
loop_
_entity_poly.entity_id
_entity_poly.type
_entity_poly.pdbx_seq_one_letter_code
_entity_poly.pdbx_strand_id
1 'polypeptide(L)'
;AACYLPVSHPEIEEFIEIRRPTGGDPNRKALNLHHGLLISDAFMRAVEQDEEWPLCSPKDGAIMRKVSARGLWIRILTARIETGEPYLVFSDHVNKSMPAHHKLAGLEVKTSNLCSEITLPTGRDQHGRDRTAVCCLSSLNLETWFEWKDNPRFIPDVMRFLDNVLQDFIDSAPDSMSKAKYSAMRERSVGLGVMGFHSFLQGLNVPFESVIAKVWNKKMFKHIREQADFASRALAEERGPCPDAAEYGFMERFSNKMAVAPTASISIICGGASAGIEPIAANVYNHKTLSGSYIVRNPYLKKVLAKHGRDDDETWTSITVRKGSVQHLDFLDDQQKATFKTAFELDQRWVIEHAADRAAYICQSQSVNLFLPANIHKRDLHQIHVMAWKRGVKSLYYCRSLSIQRADTISEKVVGQEDVMAVHVATAADAAMPLLAHGAQTSTTDYEECLSCQ
;
A
#
# COMPACT_ATOMS: atom_id res chain seq x y z
N ALA A 1 -14.17 -2.70 -3.95
CA ALA A 1 -14.37 -2.35 -2.53
C ALA A 1 -13.55 -3.30 -1.65
N ALA A 2 -13.23 -2.92 -0.41
CA ALA A 2 -12.62 -3.81 0.57
C ALA A 2 -13.54 -4.03 1.77
N CYS A 3 -13.72 -5.28 2.18
CA CYS A 3 -14.46 -5.64 3.39
C CYS A 3 -13.50 -5.94 4.54
N TYR A 4 -13.88 -5.55 5.76
CA TYR A 4 -13.06 -5.76 6.95
C TYR A 4 -13.80 -6.59 8.00
N LEU A 5 -13.08 -7.52 8.63
CA LEU A 5 -13.64 -8.39 9.66
C LEU A 5 -12.73 -8.45 10.90
N PRO A 6 -13.27 -8.33 12.13
CA PRO A 6 -12.53 -8.63 13.34
C PRO A 6 -12.04 -10.08 13.37
N VAL A 7 -10.81 -10.29 13.84
CA VAL A 7 -10.23 -11.64 13.96
C VAL A 7 -10.99 -12.56 14.94
N SER A 8 -11.84 -12.00 15.80
CA SER A 8 -12.75 -12.73 16.69
C SER A 8 -14.08 -13.13 16.04
N HIS A 9 -14.33 -12.80 14.78
CA HIS A 9 -15.61 -13.13 14.15
C HIS A 9 -15.77 -14.65 13.94
N PRO A 10 -16.97 -15.26 14.10
CA PRO A 10 -17.19 -16.71 13.96
C PRO A 10 -16.80 -17.28 12.60
N GLU A 11 -17.04 -16.49 11.55
CA GLU A 11 -16.74 -16.82 10.14
C GLU A 11 -15.32 -16.42 9.69
N ILE A 12 -14.42 -16.05 10.61
CA ILE A 12 -13.08 -15.54 10.25
C ILE A 12 -12.29 -16.53 9.38
N GLU A 13 -12.42 -17.83 9.66
CA GLU A 13 -11.71 -18.88 8.95
C GLU A 13 -12.16 -19.04 7.49
N GLU A 14 -13.42 -18.76 7.19
CA GLU A 14 -13.91 -18.73 5.81
C GLU A 14 -13.55 -17.41 5.14
N PHE A 15 -13.65 -16.31 5.86
CA PHE A 15 -13.37 -14.98 5.33
C PHE A 15 -11.92 -14.86 4.85
N ILE A 16 -10.95 -15.49 5.52
CA ILE A 16 -9.56 -15.60 5.08
C ILE A 16 -9.41 -16.27 3.70
N GLU A 17 -10.36 -17.15 3.36
CA GLU A 17 -10.30 -18.05 2.19
C GLU A 17 -11.10 -17.51 0.99
N ILE A 18 -11.81 -16.40 1.16
CA ILE A 18 -12.82 -15.89 0.23
C ILE A 18 -12.25 -15.56 -1.15
N ARG A 19 -10.95 -15.24 -1.21
CA ARG A 19 -10.21 -14.90 -2.44
C ARG A 19 -9.38 -16.04 -3.02
N ARG A 20 -9.30 -17.20 -2.37
CA ARG A 20 -8.60 -18.35 -2.98
C ARG A 20 -9.38 -18.84 -4.20
N PRO A 21 -8.78 -18.86 -5.41
CA PRO A 21 -9.48 -19.20 -6.64
C PRO A 21 -9.85 -20.68 -6.73
N THR A 22 -9.12 -21.54 -6.01
CA THR A 22 -9.32 -22.99 -5.98
C THR A 22 -9.54 -23.47 -4.55
N GLY A 23 -10.27 -24.58 -4.42
CA GLY A 23 -10.59 -25.21 -3.14
C GLY A 23 -11.81 -24.62 -2.43
N GLY A 24 -12.56 -25.49 -1.73
CA GLY A 24 -13.81 -25.13 -1.06
C GLY A 24 -15.00 -25.00 -2.00
N ASP A 25 -16.09 -24.40 -1.50
CA ASP A 25 -17.31 -24.16 -2.25
C ASP A 25 -17.17 -22.89 -3.12
N PRO A 26 -17.33 -22.96 -4.46
CA PRO A 26 -17.28 -21.79 -5.34
C PRO A 26 -18.29 -20.69 -4.98
N ASN A 27 -19.44 -21.05 -4.40
CA ASN A 27 -20.46 -20.09 -3.98
C ASN A 27 -20.04 -19.28 -2.74
N ARG A 28 -18.98 -19.71 -2.06
CA ARG A 28 -18.40 -19.06 -0.89
C ARG A 28 -17.15 -18.24 -1.24
N LYS A 29 -16.95 -17.94 -2.53
CA LYS A 29 -15.83 -17.15 -3.04
C LYS A 29 -16.29 -15.78 -3.53
N ALA A 30 -15.47 -14.76 -3.33
CA ALA A 30 -15.70 -13.40 -3.79
C ALA A 30 -14.41 -12.81 -4.39
N LEU A 31 -14.02 -13.30 -5.56
CA LEU A 31 -12.73 -12.97 -6.19
C LEU A 31 -12.60 -11.49 -6.61
N ASN A 32 -13.72 -10.79 -6.77
CA ASN A 32 -13.78 -9.37 -7.14
C ASN A 32 -13.82 -8.42 -5.94
N LEU A 33 -13.77 -8.95 -4.72
CA LEU A 33 -13.82 -8.20 -3.47
C LEU A 33 -12.46 -8.29 -2.76
N HIS A 34 -11.91 -7.16 -2.36
CA HIS A 34 -10.73 -7.14 -1.50
C HIS A 34 -11.14 -7.35 -0.05
N HIS A 35 -10.22 -7.83 0.78
CA HIS A 35 -10.54 -8.08 2.19
C HIS A 35 -9.37 -7.82 3.14
N GLY A 36 -9.71 -7.42 4.37
CA GLY A 36 -8.76 -7.14 5.43
C GLY A 36 -9.24 -7.62 6.79
N LEU A 37 -8.30 -7.87 7.69
CA LEU A 37 -8.59 -8.30 9.07
C LEU A 37 -8.21 -7.22 10.06
N LEU A 38 -9.07 -7.05 11.06
CA LEU A 38 -8.81 -6.22 12.22
C LEU A 38 -8.19 -7.10 13.29
N ILE A 39 -6.89 -6.92 13.50
CA ILE A 39 -6.04 -7.69 14.39
C ILE A 39 -5.90 -6.91 15.70
N SER A 40 -6.40 -7.47 16.80
CA SER A 40 -6.23 -6.88 18.13
C SER A 40 -4.90 -7.32 18.77
N ASP A 41 -4.41 -6.51 19.70
CA ASP A 41 -3.25 -6.86 20.53
C ASP A 41 -3.52 -8.11 21.36
N ALA A 42 -4.77 -8.30 21.79
CA ALA A 42 -5.18 -9.50 22.52
C ALA A 42 -4.98 -10.78 21.69
N PHE A 43 -5.35 -10.75 20.40
CA PHE A 43 -5.11 -11.87 19.50
C PHE A 43 -3.61 -12.13 19.32
N MET A 44 -2.82 -11.07 19.09
CA MET A 44 -1.37 -11.22 18.90
C MET A 44 -0.67 -11.77 20.16
N ARG A 45 -1.10 -11.37 21.36
CA ARG A 45 -0.61 -11.97 22.61
C ARG A 45 -0.98 -13.45 22.73
N ALA A 46 -2.23 -13.81 22.39
CA ALA A 46 -2.66 -15.22 22.36
C ALA A 46 -1.85 -16.06 21.37
N VAL A 47 -1.46 -15.50 20.21
CA VAL A 47 -0.57 -16.16 19.23
C VAL A 47 0.82 -16.44 19.83
N GLU A 48 1.40 -15.48 20.54
CA GLU A 48 2.71 -15.64 21.19
C GLU A 48 2.67 -16.68 22.30
N GLN A 49 1.59 -16.69 23.09
CA GLN A 49 1.39 -17.56 24.25
C GLN A 49 0.85 -18.95 23.89
N ASP A 50 0.56 -19.20 22.60
CA ASP A 50 -0.05 -20.45 22.11
C ASP A 50 -1.43 -20.75 22.71
N GLU A 51 -2.22 -19.71 22.94
CA GLU A 51 -3.52 -19.81 23.58
C GLU A 51 -4.66 -20.13 22.60
N GLU A 52 -5.80 -20.50 23.17
CA GLU A 52 -7.06 -20.55 22.44
C GLU A 52 -7.64 -19.14 22.26
N TRP A 53 -8.14 -18.86 21.07
CA TRP A 53 -8.82 -17.63 20.70
C TRP A 53 -10.33 -17.83 20.61
N PRO A 54 -11.15 -17.07 21.38
CA PRO A 54 -12.59 -17.16 21.32
C PRO A 54 -13.14 -16.43 20.09
N LEU A 55 -13.99 -17.13 19.33
CA LEU A 55 -14.80 -16.53 18.29
C LEU A 55 -16.16 -16.16 18.84
N CYS A 56 -16.55 -14.90 18.68
CA CYS A 56 -17.65 -14.29 19.42
C CYS A 56 -18.75 -13.82 18.48
N SER A 57 -20.00 -14.02 18.86
CA SER A 57 -21.19 -13.52 18.14
C SER A 57 -21.16 -11.98 18.08
N PRO A 58 -21.29 -11.36 16.89
CA PRO A 58 -21.35 -9.90 16.77
C PRO A 58 -22.59 -9.27 17.41
N LYS A 59 -23.63 -10.07 17.70
CA LYS A 59 -24.91 -9.57 18.23
C LYS A 59 -24.86 -9.30 19.73
N ASP A 60 -24.23 -10.19 20.48
CA ASP A 60 -24.28 -10.22 21.95
C ASP A 60 -22.92 -10.51 22.60
N GLY A 61 -21.86 -10.73 21.81
CA GLY A 61 -20.52 -11.03 22.32
C GLY A 61 -20.34 -12.43 22.90
N ALA A 62 -21.36 -13.30 22.78
CA ALA A 62 -21.28 -14.66 23.31
C ALA A 62 -20.18 -15.46 22.59
N ILE A 63 -19.38 -16.21 23.35
CA ILE A 63 -18.38 -17.11 22.77
C ILE A 63 -19.11 -18.26 22.08
N MET A 64 -18.93 -18.37 20.77
CA MET A 64 -19.54 -19.42 19.96
C MET A 64 -18.65 -20.66 19.90
N ARG A 65 -17.34 -20.45 19.68
CA ARG A 65 -16.32 -21.52 19.70
C ARG A 65 -14.95 -20.94 20.00
N LYS A 66 -13.99 -21.80 20.29
CA LYS A 66 -12.58 -21.45 20.43
C LYS A 66 -11.75 -22.14 19.35
N VAL A 67 -10.66 -21.49 18.94
CA VAL A 67 -9.70 -22.01 17.95
C VAL A 67 -8.27 -21.76 18.42
N SER A 68 -7.28 -22.50 17.95
CA SER A 68 -5.88 -22.15 18.24
C SER A 68 -5.54 -20.78 17.63
N ALA A 69 -5.08 -19.82 18.46
CA ALA A 69 -4.68 -18.50 17.99
C ALA A 69 -3.53 -18.60 16.97
N ARG A 70 -2.52 -19.42 17.30
CA ARG A 70 -1.38 -19.69 16.41
C ARG A 70 -1.82 -20.40 15.13
N GLY A 71 -2.74 -21.36 15.21
CA GLY A 71 -3.32 -22.03 14.04
C GLY A 71 -4.00 -21.03 13.10
N LEU A 72 -4.84 -20.14 13.65
CA LEU A 72 -5.50 -19.09 12.88
C LEU A 72 -4.49 -18.11 12.27
N TRP A 73 -3.46 -17.72 13.02
CA TRP A 73 -2.39 -16.86 12.51
C TRP A 73 -1.62 -17.48 11.34
N ILE A 74 -1.27 -18.76 11.42
CA ILE A 74 -0.62 -19.49 10.33
C ILE A 74 -1.52 -19.46 9.08
N ARG A 75 -2.83 -19.67 9.24
CA ARG A 75 -3.79 -19.61 8.12
C ARG A 75 -3.83 -18.22 7.47
N ILE A 76 -3.87 -17.16 8.28
CA ILE A 76 -3.82 -15.77 7.80
C ILE A 76 -2.56 -15.54 6.96
N LEU A 77 -1.37 -15.85 7.51
CA LEU A 77 -0.10 -15.63 6.82
C LEU A 77 0.03 -16.46 5.53
N THR A 78 -0.50 -17.68 5.54
CA THR A 78 -0.52 -18.57 4.37
C THR A 78 -1.42 -17.99 3.27
N ALA A 79 -2.61 -17.50 3.60
CA ALA A 79 -3.47 -16.83 2.62
C ALA A 79 -2.80 -15.57 2.04
N ARG A 80 -2.12 -14.78 2.89
CA ARG A 80 -1.39 -13.58 2.44
C ARG A 80 -0.30 -13.89 1.43
N ILE A 81 0.52 -14.92 1.66
CA ILE A 81 1.59 -15.25 0.71
C ILE A 81 1.04 -15.83 -0.60
N GLU A 82 -0.09 -16.54 -0.56
CA GLU A 82 -0.67 -17.19 -1.74
C GLU A 82 -1.49 -16.24 -2.61
N THR A 83 -2.24 -15.31 -1.99
CA THR A 83 -3.21 -14.47 -2.70
C THR A 83 -2.90 -12.98 -2.60
N GLY A 84 -1.91 -12.59 -1.81
CA GLY A 84 -1.58 -11.20 -1.50
C GLY A 84 -2.42 -10.57 -0.39
N GLU A 85 -3.48 -11.25 0.04
CA GLU A 85 -4.51 -10.79 0.98
C GLU A 85 -4.84 -11.90 2.00
N PRO A 86 -5.44 -11.59 3.16
CA PRO A 86 -6.04 -10.32 3.57
C PRO A 86 -5.05 -9.22 3.96
N TYR A 87 -5.49 -7.96 3.86
CA TYR A 87 -4.81 -6.84 4.52
C TYR A 87 -4.85 -7.03 6.04
N LEU A 88 -3.88 -6.48 6.76
CA LEU A 88 -3.87 -6.52 8.23
C LEU A 88 -3.95 -5.11 8.76
N VAL A 89 -4.92 -4.84 9.62
CA VAL A 89 -5.06 -3.57 10.33
C VAL A 89 -4.98 -3.86 11.82
N PHE A 90 -3.98 -3.32 12.49
CA PHE A 90 -3.79 -3.49 13.93
C PHE A 90 -4.73 -2.51 14.65
N SER A 91 -5.94 -3.00 14.98
CA SER A 91 -7.07 -2.16 15.41
C SER A 91 -6.76 -1.34 16.65
N ASP A 92 -6.00 -1.91 17.59
CA ASP A 92 -5.66 -1.28 18.85
C ASP A 92 -4.64 -0.15 18.64
N HIS A 93 -3.63 -0.36 17.77
CA HIS A 93 -2.69 0.69 17.38
C HIS A 93 -3.39 1.86 16.69
N VAL A 94 -4.34 1.56 15.80
CA VAL A 94 -5.17 2.55 15.12
C VAL A 94 -5.97 3.37 16.13
N ASN A 95 -6.79 2.73 16.96
CA ASN A 95 -7.65 3.42 17.92
C ASN A 95 -6.83 4.18 19.00
N LYS A 96 -5.69 3.62 19.44
CA LYS A 96 -4.76 4.32 20.34
C LYS A 96 -4.15 5.57 19.71
N SER A 97 -3.98 5.60 18.40
CA SER A 97 -3.41 6.75 17.68
C SER A 97 -4.40 7.83 17.29
N MET A 98 -5.71 7.61 17.52
CA MET A 98 -6.73 8.60 17.18
C MET A 98 -6.50 9.94 17.88
N PRO A 99 -6.93 11.04 17.25
CA PRO A 99 -6.95 12.36 17.87
C PRO A 99 -7.69 12.37 19.22
N ALA A 100 -7.23 13.22 20.14
CA ALA A 100 -7.77 13.28 21.49
C ALA A 100 -9.26 13.62 21.52
N HIS A 101 -9.70 14.58 20.71
CA HIS A 101 -11.11 14.97 20.61
C HIS A 101 -12.02 13.86 20.08
N HIS A 102 -11.54 13.03 19.13
CA HIS A 102 -12.29 11.85 18.69
C HIS A 102 -12.47 10.82 19.82
N LYS A 103 -11.42 10.61 20.65
CA LYS A 103 -11.52 9.73 21.82
C LYS A 103 -12.49 10.26 22.87
N LEU A 104 -12.44 11.57 23.14
CA LEU A 104 -13.38 12.22 24.07
C LEU A 104 -14.82 12.14 23.57
N ALA A 105 -15.03 12.16 22.25
CA ALA A 105 -16.32 11.97 21.62
C ALA A 105 -16.83 10.52 21.64
N GLY A 106 -16.04 9.56 22.13
CA GLY A 106 -16.39 8.14 22.09
C GLY A 106 -16.46 7.57 20.67
N LEU A 107 -15.81 8.23 19.70
CA LEU A 107 -15.69 7.73 18.34
C LEU A 107 -14.70 6.58 18.28
N GLU A 108 -14.92 5.64 17.37
CA GLU A 108 -14.10 4.46 17.18
C GLU A 108 -13.84 4.22 15.70
N VAL A 109 -12.61 3.86 15.35
CA VAL A 109 -12.28 3.37 14.01
C VAL A 109 -12.54 1.88 13.96
N LYS A 110 -13.56 1.50 13.19
CA LYS A 110 -14.01 0.11 13.06
C LYS A 110 -13.41 -0.60 11.85
N THR A 111 -13.01 0.13 10.81
CA THR A 111 -12.44 -0.43 9.58
C THR A 111 -11.42 0.53 8.97
N SER A 112 -10.71 0.07 7.94
CA SER A 112 -9.95 0.96 7.05
C SER A 112 -10.66 1.14 5.70
N ASN A 113 -10.05 1.87 4.77
CA ASN A 113 -10.50 2.02 3.38
C ASN A 113 -9.94 0.91 2.47
N LEU A 114 -10.12 1.05 1.16
CA LEU A 114 -9.62 0.11 0.15
C LEU A 114 -8.10 -0.12 0.21
N CYS A 115 -7.31 0.90 0.54
CA CYS A 115 -5.85 0.85 0.47
C CYS A 115 -5.17 0.75 1.85
N SER A 116 -5.95 0.57 2.92
CA SER A 116 -5.50 0.38 4.31
C SER A 116 -4.77 1.56 4.97
N GLU A 117 -4.75 2.76 4.38
CA GLU A 117 -4.10 3.96 4.91
C GLU A 117 -5.05 4.88 5.69
N ILE A 118 -6.36 4.81 5.43
CA ILE A 118 -7.35 5.69 6.04
C ILE A 118 -8.02 4.98 7.21
N THR A 119 -7.99 5.63 8.36
CA THR A 119 -8.47 5.06 9.62
C THR A 119 -9.36 6.09 10.32
N LEU A 120 -10.50 6.37 9.70
CA LEU A 120 -11.46 7.37 10.17
C LEU A 120 -12.68 6.71 10.83
N PRO A 121 -13.29 7.34 11.85
CA PRO A 121 -14.47 6.79 12.51
C PRO A 121 -15.67 6.65 11.56
N THR A 122 -16.43 5.56 11.72
CA THR A 122 -17.64 5.30 10.93
C THR A 122 -18.76 4.74 11.80
N GLY A 123 -19.98 4.81 11.28
CA GLY A 123 -21.20 4.39 11.99
C GLY A 123 -21.79 5.52 12.84
N ARG A 124 -22.62 5.15 13.81
CA ARG A 124 -23.38 6.11 14.61
C ARG A 124 -22.48 6.86 15.60
N ASP A 125 -22.57 8.19 15.60
CA ASP A 125 -21.80 9.06 16.48
C ASP A 125 -22.56 9.46 17.75
N GLN A 126 -21.94 10.30 18.60
CA GLN A 126 -22.51 10.79 19.86
C GLN A 126 -23.77 11.65 19.67
N HIS A 127 -24.01 12.16 18.46
CA HIS A 127 -25.19 12.94 18.08
C HIS A 127 -26.30 12.05 17.49
N GLY A 128 -26.11 10.73 17.51
CA GLY A 128 -27.04 9.76 16.98
C GLY A 128 -27.11 9.72 15.46
N ARG A 129 -26.16 10.35 14.75
CA ARG A 129 -26.10 10.41 13.28
C ARG A 129 -25.09 9.41 12.73
N ASP A 130 -25.41 8.84 11.57
CA ASP A 130 -24.52 7.92 10.88
C ASP A 130 -23.42 8.66 10.11
N ARG A 131 -22.18 8.20 10.29
CA ARG A 131 -21.00 8.67 9.57
C ARG A 131 -20.54 7.67 8.52
N THR A 132 -20.18 8.22 7.36
CA THR A 132 -19.40 7.52 6.35
C THR A 132 -18.14 8.34 6.08
N ALA A 133 -16.96 7.76 6.30
CA ALA A 133 -15.70 8.45 6.12
C ALA A 133 -15.44 8.81 4.65
N VAL A 134 -14.74 9.92 4.42
CA VAL A 134 -14.32 10.40 3.09
C VAL A 134 -12.82 10.63 3.07
N CYS A 135 -12.17 10.23 1.97
CA CYS A 135 -10.74 10.40 1.78
C CYS A 135 -10.47 11.60 0.87
N CYS A 136 -9.85 12.66 1.39
CA CYS A 136 -9.33 13.77 0.59
C CYS A 136 -7.79 13.73 0.64
N LEU A 137 -7.15 13.39 -0.47
CA LEU A 137 -5.76 12.94 -0.50
C LEU A 137 -4.87 13.84 -1.37
N SER A 138 -3.62 13.98 -0.95
CA SER A 138 -2.52 14.54 -1.76
C SER A 138 -1.22 13.84 -1.38
N SER A 139 -0.18 13.97 -2.20
CA SER A 139 1.13 13.35 -1.93
C SER A 139 2.27 14.29 -2.30
N LEU A 140 3.19 14.49 -1.35
CA LEU A 140 4.41 15.25 -1.57
C LEU A 140 5.43 14.39 -2.31
N ASN A 141 6.09 14.93 -3.34
CA ASN A 141 7.18 14.21 -4.00
C ASN A 141 8.48 14.36 -3.18
N LEU A 142 8.93 13.29 -2.53
CA LEU A 142 10.18 13.27 -1.76
C LEU A 142 11.42 13.26 -2.66
N GLU A 143 11.29 12.86 -3.92
CA GLU A 143 12.39 12.91 -4.89
C GLU A 143 12.94 14.33 -5.04
N THR A 144 12.05 15.32 -5.04
CA THR A 144 12.38 16.76 -5.12
C THR A 144 12.48 17.43 -3.75
N TRP A 145 12.70 16.67 -2.68
CA TRP A 145 12.74 17.16 -1.29
C TRP A 145 13.58 18.43 -1.09
N PHE A 146 14.76 18.51 -1.72
CA PHE A 146 15.64 19.67 -1.56
C PHE A 146 15.13 20.95 -2.24
N GLU A 147 14.17 20.84 -3.15
CA GLU A 147 13.57 21.99 -3.84
C GLU A 147 12.52 22.69 -2.98
N TRP A 148 11.82 21.94 -2.11
CA TRP A 148 10.67 22.46 -1.38
C TRP A 148 10.77 22.45 0.14
N LYS A 149 11.67 21.66 0.75
CA LYS A 149 11.76 21.50 2.22
C LYS A 149 11.95 22.82 3.01
N ASP A 150 12.57 23.82 2.40
CA ASP A 150 12.86 25.10 3.05
C ASP A 150 11.81 26.17 2.70
N ASN A 151 10.85 25.86 1.84
CA ASN A 151 9.77 26.77 1.50
C ASN A 151 8.69 26.72 2.60
N PRO A 152 8.54 27.79 3.41
CA PRO A 152 7.63 27.79 4.56
C PRO A 152 6.15 27.73 4.16
N ARG A 153 5.82 28.00 2.89
CA ARG A 153 4.44 27.96 2.40
C ARG A 153 4.07 26.65 1.70
N PHE A 154 5.04 25.81 1.34
CA PHE A 154 4.77 24.65 0.48
C PHE A 154 3.73 23.69 1.07
N ILE A 155 3.96 23.18 2.29
CA ILE A 155 3.00 22.29 2.95
C ILE A 155 1.73 23.03 3.39
N PRO A 156 1.80 24.25 3.98
CA PRO A 156 0.59 25.02 4.27
C PRO A 156 -0.34 25.26 3.08
N ASP A 157 0.21 25.56 1.90
CA ASP A 157 -0.57 25.76 0.68
C ASP A 157 -1.23 24.45 0.22
N VAL A 158 -0.52 23.31 0.30
CA VAL A 158 -1.09 21.99 0.02
C VAL A 158 -2.22 21.65 0.99
N MET A 159 -2.06 21.92 2.29
CA MET A 159 -3.10 21.70 3.29
C MET A 159 -4.31 22.60 3.06
N ARG A 160 -4.10 23.87 2.68
CA ARG A 160 -5.18 24.80 2.29
C ARG A 160 -5.92 24.30 1.04
N PHE A 161 -5.18 23.77 0.06
CA PHE A 161 -5.77 23.17 -1.13
C PHE A 161 -6.66 21.97 -0.78
N LEU A 162 -6.19 21.07 0.10
CA LEU A 162 -7.01 19.96 0.62
C LEU A 162 -8.26 20.46 1.35
N ASP A 163 -8.16 21.50 2.18
CA ASP A 163 -9.34 22.09 2.85
C ASP A 163 -10.36 22.63 1.84
N ASN A 164 -9.89 23.26 0.76
CA ASN A 164 -10.75 23.81 -0.29
C ASN A 164 -11.44 22.69 -1.08
N VAL A 165 -10.71 21.63 -1.45
CA VAL A 165 -11.28 20.45 -2.13
C VAL A 165 -12.33 19.78 -1.25
N LEU A 166 -12.04 19.63 0.04
CA LEU A 166 -12.99 19.04 0.98
C LEU A 166 -14.22 19.95 1.17
N GLN A 167 -14.04 21.27 1.18
CA GLN A 167 -15.13 22.23 1.23
C GLN A 167 -16.04 22.12 0.00
N ASP A 168 -15.47 22.05 -1.20
CA ASP A 168 -16.23 21.88 -2.44
C ASP A 168 -17.07 20.59 -2.41
N PHE A 169 -16.51 19.48 -1.91
CA PHE A 169 -17.29 18.25 -1.70
C PHE A 169 -18.43 18.46 -0.69
N ILE A 170 -18.17 19.12 0.44
CA ILE A 170 -19.21 19.38 1.46
C ILE A 170 -20.35 20.21 0.86
N ASP A 171 -20.05 21.20 0.04
CA ASP A 171 -21.05 22.10 -0.52
C ASP A 171 -21.84 21.42 -1.66
N SER A 172 -21.17 20.67 -2.53
CA SER A 172 -21.74 20.12 -3.76
C SER A 172 -22.27 18.67 -3.65
N ALA A 173 -21.89 17.91 -2.62
CA ALA A 173 -22.25 16.50 -2.52
C ALA A 173 -23.78 16.29 -2.51
N PRO A 174 -24.30 15.32 -3.30
CA PRO A 174 -25.73 15.05 -3.38
C PRO A 174 -26.26 14.43 -2.08
N ASP A 175 -27.58 14.52 -1.87
CA ASP A 175 -28.24 14.01 -0.66
C ASP A 175 -28.07 12.50 -0.45
N SER A 176 -27.85 11.74 -1.54
CA SER A 176 -27.49 10.32 -1.48
C SER A 176 -26.18 10.05 -0.73
N MET A 177 -25.31 11.07 -0.62
CA MET A 177 -24.06 11.06 0.13
C MET A 177 -24.15 11.86 1.45
N SER A 178 -25.35 12.12 1.96
CA SER A 178 -25.57 12.90 3.19
C SER A 178 -24.74 12.43 4.40
N LYS A 179 -24.57 11.11 4.60
CA LYS A 179 -23.72 10.55 5.66
C LYS A 179 -22.23 10.90 5.48
N ALA A 180 -21.78 10.94 4.23
CA ALA A 180 -20.41 11.28 3.86
C ALA A 180 -20.15 12.79 3.99
N LYS A 181 -21.08 13.60 3.46
CA LYS A 181 -21.10 15.06 3.64
C LYS A 181 -21.08 15.45 5.12
N TYR A 182 -21.88 14.75 5.94
CA TYR A 182 -21.91 14.94 7.37
C TYR A 182 -20.57 14.64 8.05
N SER A 183 -19.99 13.46 7.80
CA SER A 183 -18.67 13.10 8.38
C SER A 183 -17.62 14.12 7.97
N ALA A 184 -17.49 14.40 6.66
CA ALA A 184 -16.52 15.33 6.12
C ALA A 184 -16.63 16.73 6.74
N MET A 185 -17.84 17.25 6.90
CA MET A 185 -18.07 18.56 7.54
C MET A 185 -17.65 18.57 9.01
N ARG A 186 -17.94 17.50 9.75
CA ARG A 186 -17.65 17.39 11.18
C ARG A 186 -16.17 17.27 11.50
N GLU A 187 -15.49 16.36 10.84
CA GLU A 187 -14.10 16.02 11.18
C GLU A 187 -13.08 16.76 10.32
N ARG A 188 -13.48 17.14 9.10
CA ARG A 188 -12.61 17.72 8.07
C ARG A 188 -11.28 16.96 7.90
N SER A 189 -11.32 15.63 7.98
CA SER A 189 -10.11 14.81 7.91
C SER A 189 -9.54 14.81 6.49
N VAL A 190 -8.22 14.98 6.38
CA VAL A 190 -7.47 14.91 5.12
C VAL A 190 -6.30 13.93 5.23
N GLY A 191 -5.78 13.48 4.09
CA GLY A 191 -4.66 12.54 4.00
C GLY A 191 -3.53 13.10 3.15
N LEU A 192 -2.63 13.85 3.78
CA LEU A 192 -1.35 14.22 3.19
C LEU A 192 -0.36 13.05 3.29
N GLY A 193 -0.04 12.47 2.14
CA GLY A 193 0.90 11.39 1.96
C GLY A 193 2.20 11.85 1.29
N VAL A 194 2.97 10.87 0.82
CA VAL A 194 4.22 11.09 0.10
C VAL A 194 4.36 10.11 -1.06
N MET A 195 5.22 10.43 -2.01
CA MET A 195 5.76 9.51 -3.02
C MET A 195 7.26 9.75 -3.19
N GLY A 196 7.93 8.93 -4.01
CA GLY A 196 9.32 9.16 -4.41
C GLY A 196 10.36 8.82 -3.35
N PHE A 197 9.99 8.09 -2.28
CA PHE A 197 10.94 7.81 -1.18
C PHE A 197 12.17 7.01 -1.63
N HIS A 198 11.99 5.92 -2.37
CA HIS A 198 13.12 5.12 -2.83
C HIS A 198 13.90 5.83 -3.95
N SER A 199 13.22 6.56 -4.84
CA SER A 199 13.87 7.43 -5.84
C SER A 199 14.78 8.47 -5.17
N PHE A 200 14.32 9.13 -4.10
CA PHE A 200 15.12 10.06 -3.33
C PHE A 200 16.39 9.39 -2.77
N LEU A 201 16.25 8.21 -2.17
CA LEU A 201 17.39 7.47 -1.61
C LEU A 201 18.41 7.08 -2.69
N GLN A 202 17.92 6.59 -3.84
CA GLN A 202 18.77 6.25 -4.99
C GLN A 202 19.48 7.48 -5.57
N GLY A 203 18.81 8.64 -5.62
CA GLY A 203 19.40 9.91 -6.04
C GLY A 203 20.56 10.37 -5.16
N LEU A 204 20.58 9.95 -3.90
CA LEU A 204 21.65 10.23 -2.94
C LEU A 204 22.65 9.07 -2.77
N ASN A 205 22.54 7.99 -3.55
CA ASN A 205 23.32 6.77 -3.37
C ASN A 205 23.23 6.17 -1.95
N VAL A 206 22.02 6.21 -1.37
CA VAL A 206 21.71 5.69 -0.04
C VAL A 206 20.93 4.37 -0.17
N PRO A 207 21.47 3.25 0.32
CA PRO A 207 20.75 1.98 0.39
C PRO A 207 19.51 2.09 1.26
N PHE A 208 18.41 1.47 0.81
CA PHE A 208 17.18 1.39 1.58
C PHE A 208 17.38 0.69 2.93
N GLU A 209 18.27 -0.32 2.97
CA GLU A 209 18.67 -1.10 4.15
C GLU A 209 19.78 -0.41 4.97
N SER A 210 19.65 0.89 5.22
CA SER A 210 20.69 1.65 5.92
C SER A 210 20.15 2.52 7.04
N VAL A 211 21.01 2.79 8.02
CA VAL A 211 20.73 3.76 9.09
C VAL A 211 20.50 5.16 8.50
N ILE A 212 21.20 5.53 7.42
CA ILE A 212 21.03 6.82 6.75
C ILE A 212 19.61 6.94 6.17
N ALA A 213 19.07 5.89 5.56
CA ALA A 213 17.69 5.87 5.09
C ALA A 213 16.69 6.08 6.25
N LYS A 214 16.95 5.49 7.44
CA LYS A 214 16.11 5.72 8.64
C LYS A 214 16.16 7.17 9.11
N VAL A 215 17.34 7.79 9.08
CA VAL A 215 17.52 9.20 9.45
C VAL A 215 16.73 10.11 8.50
N TRP A 216 16.82 9.88 7.19
CA TRP A 216 16.04 10.62 6.20
C TRP A 216 14.54 10.42 6.39
N ASN A 217 14.11 9.17 6.56
CA ASN A 217 12.71 8.84 6.84
C ASN A 217 12.16 9.63 8.04
N LYS A 218 12.82 9.57 9.20
CA LYS A 218 12.39 10.32 10.39
C LYS A 218 12.39 11.81 10.16
N LYS A 219 13.44 12.34 9.53
CA LYS A 219 13.58 13.78 9.26
C LYS A 219 12.44 14.30 8.39
N MET A 220 12.13 13.59 7.30
CA MET A 220 11.06 13.97 6.37
C MET A 220 9.69 13.92 7.04
N PHE A 221 9.34 12.80 7.68
CA PHE A 221 8.02 12.64 8.27
C PHE A 221 7.80 13.53 9.49
N LYS A 222 8.84 13.79 10.29
CA LYS A 222 8.79 14.79 11.37
C LYS A 222 8.52 16.19 10.81
N HIS A 223 9.26 16.61 9.80
CA HIS A 223 9.08 17.92 9.17
C HIS A 223 7.67 18.07 8.57
N ILE A 224 7.21 17.07 7.81
CA ILE A 224 5.87 17.10 7.20
C ILE A 224 4.79 17.18 8.29
N ARG A 225 4.93 16.42 9.38
CA ARG A 225 3.99 16.46 10.50
C ARG A 225 3.95 17.81 11.18
N GLU A 226 5.10 18.40 11.50
CA GLU A 226 5.18 19.72 12.13
C GLU A 226 4.52 20.80 11.26
N GLN A 227 4.76 20.76 9.95
CA GLN A 227 4.18 21.71 9.00
C GLN A 227 2.67 21.49 8.79
N ALA A 228 2.20 20.24 8.73
CA ALA A 228 0.78 19.93 8.62
C ALA A 228 0.01 20.34 9.89
N ASP A 229 0.61 20.14 11.08
CA ASP A 229 0.04 20.60 12.34
C ASP A 229 -0.01 22.13 12.42
N PHE A 230 1.05 22.81 11.99
CA PHE A 230 1.07 24.27 11.88
C PHE A 230 -0.03 24.79 10.95
N ALA A 231 -0.14 24.23 9.74
CA ALA A 231 -1.14 24.63 8.77
C ALA A 231 -2.57 24.41 9.28
N SER A 232 -2.82 23.32 9.99
CA SER A 232 -4.13 23.02 10.58
C SER A 232 -4.54 24.07 11.63
N ARG A 233 -3.62 24.50 12.50
CA ARG A 233 -3.89 25.55 13.49
C ARG A 233 -4.10 26.92 12.82
N ALA A 234 -3.24 27.28 11.87
CA ALA A 234 -3.35 28.54 11.15
C ALA A 234 -4.70 28.65 10.39
N LEU A 235 -5.12 27.55 9.74
CA LEU A 235 -6.43 27.50 9.09
C LEU A 235 -7.59 27.48 10.09
N ALA A 236 -7.40 26.95 11.30
CA ALA A 236 -8.42 27.00 12.36
C ALA A 236 -8.61 28.42 12.88
N GLU A 237 -7.54 29.21 12.99
CA GLU A 237 -7.60 30.63 13.35
C GLU A 237 -8.30 31.45 12.25
N GLU A 238 -8.00 31.16 10.98
CA GLU A 238 -8.60 31.87 9.85
C GLU A 238 -10.07 31.49 9.59
N ARG A 239 -10.39 30.20 9.62
CA ARG A 239 -11.67 29.63 9.12
C ARG A 239 -12.51 28.95 10.19
N GLY A 240 -12.05 28.96 11.44
CA GLY A 240 -12.61 28.19 12.53
C GLY A 240 -12.11 26.73 12.55
N PRO A 241 -11.96 26.13 13.75
CA PRO A 241 -11.68 24.69 13.89
C PRO A 241 -12.80 23.83 13.30
N CYS A 242 -12.51 22.56 13.00
CA CYS A 242 -13.57 21.63 12.62
C CYS A 242 -14.54 21.42 13.81
N PRO A 243 -15.84 21.16 13.56
CA PRO A 243 -16.82 20.97 14.62
C PRO A 243 -16.44 19.90 15.65
N ASP A 244 -15.84 18.78 15.22
CA ASP A 244 -15.39 17.74 16.14
C ASP A 244 -14.26 18.21 17.06
N ALA A 245 -13.37 19.09 16.61
CA ALA A 245 -12.34 19.67 17.46
C ALA A 245 -12.93 20.76 18.38
N ALA A 246 -13.78 21.63 17.82
CA ALA A 246 -14.37 22.77 18.51
C ALA A 246 -15.19 22.36 19.75
N GLU A 247 -16.00 21.31 19.63
CA GLU A 247 -16.86 20.81 20.74
C GLU A 247 -16.07 20.40 21.98
N TYR A 248 -14.80 20.02 21.81
CA TYR A 248 -13.93 19.58 22.90
C TYR A 248 -12.82 20.60 23.21
N GLY A 249 -12.93 21.83 22.69
CA GLY A 249 -12.00 22.93 22.98
C GLY A 249 -10.66 22.85 22.24
N PHE A 250 -10.58 22.12 21.14
CA PHE A 250 -9.37 22.03 20.31
C PHE A 250 -9.39 23.04 19.15
N MET A 251 -8.26 23.69 18.91
CA MET A 251 -8.06 24.65 17.82
C MET A 251 -7.38 23.97 16.62
N GLU A 252 -8.10 23.06 15.97
CA GLU A 252 -7.61 22.30 14.82
C GLU A 252 -8.60 22.35 13.66
N ARG A 253 -8.12 22.67 12.45
CA ARG A 253 -8.97 22.69 11.25
C ARG A 253 -9.28 21.28 10.76
N PHE A 254 -8.36 20.34 10.94
CA PHE A 254 -8.49 18.97 10.51
C PHE A 254 -8.33 18.02 11.70
N SER A 255 -9.29 17.12 11.90
CA SER A 255 -9.16 16.05 12.90
C SER A 255 -7.97 15.13 12.58
N ASN A 256 -7.81 14.76 11.31
CA ASN A 256 -6.69 13.98 10.81
C ASN A 256 -6.06 14.68 9.60
N LYS A 257 -4.73 14.56 9.46
CA LYS A 257 -3.93 15.36 8.52
C LYS A 257 -3.08 14.51 7.57
N MET A 258 -2.59 13.36 8.02
CA MET A 258 -1.60 12.56 7.30
C MET A 258 -2.04 11.11 7.13
N ALA A 259 -1.93 10.62 5.90
CA ALA A 259 -2.11 9.24 5.50
C ALA A 259 -1.28 8.97 4.25
N VAL A 260 -0.51 7.87 4.21
CA VAL A 260 0.32 7.54 3.05
C VAL A 260 -0.42 6.53 2.18
N ALA A 261 -1.10 7.03 1.15
CA ALA A 261 -1.82 6.21 0.17
C ALA A 261 -0.88 5.66 -0.92
N PRO A 262 -1.31 4.65 -1.69
CA PRO A 262 -0.59 4.22 -2.89
C PRO A 262 -0.63 5.32 -3.94
N THR A 263 0.50 5.56 -4.61
CA THR A 263 0.63 6.67 -5.57
C THR A 263 0.97 6.20 -6.98
N ALA A 264 0.56 4.99 -7.37
CA ALA A 264 0.98 4.33 -8.61
C ALA A 264 0.82 5.23 -9.86
N SER A 265 -0.36 5.83 -10.07
CA SER A 265 -0.60 6.68 -11.25
C SER A 265 0.12 8.02 -11.17
N ILE A 266 0.08 8.71 -10.03
CA ILE A 266 0.68 10.04 -9.91
C ILE A 266 2.21 10.00 -9.89
N SER A 267 2.81 8.88 -9.47
CA SER A 267 4.26 8.70 -9.52
C SER A 267 4.76 8.53 -10.95
N ILE A 268 3.97 7.91 -11.84
CA ILE A 268 4.22 7.87 -13.29
C ILE A 268 4.12 9.28 -13.88
N ILE A 269 3.08 10.04 -13.53
CA ILE A 269 2.89 11.43 -13.99
C ILE A 269 4.09 12.30 -13.58
N CYS A 270 4.66 12.07 -12.40
CA CYS A 270 5.83 12.80 -11.89
C CYS A 270 7.17 12.26 -12.39
N GLY A 271 7.22 11.69 -13.60
CA GLY A 271 8.46 11.26 -14.23
C GLY A 271 8.94 9.87 -13.81
N GLY A 272 8.07 9.05 -13.23
CA GLY A 272 8.41 7.68 -12.82
C GLY A 272 9.08 7.59 -11.45
N ALA A 273 8.76 8.51 -10.55
CA ALA A 273 9.17 8.42 -9.14
C ALA A 273 8.69 7.09 -8.52
N SER A 274 9.40 6.59 -7.50
CA SER A 274 8.96 5.41 -6.76
C SER A 274 7.59 5.64 -6.12
N ALA A 275 6.69 4.67 -6.20
CA ALA A 275 5.35 4.82 -5.62
C ALA A 275 5.39 4.87 -4.09
N GLY A 276 4.70 5.85 -3.50
CA GLY A 276 4.54 5.98 -2.06
C GLY A 276 5.86 5.98 -1.28
N ILE A 277 5.92 5.10 -0.30
CA ILE A 277 7.11 4.80 0.51
C ILE A 277 7.79 3.49 0.09
N GLU A 278 7.35 2.91 -1.02
CA GLU A 278 7.70 1.55 -1.41
C GLU A 278 9.09 1.48 -2.05
N PRO A 279 9.81 0.36 -1.86
CA PRO A 279 10.94 0.05 -2.72
C PRO A 279 10.49 -0.19 -4.16
N ILE A 280 11.42 0.01 -5.10
CA ILE A 280 11.15 -0.13 -6.53
C ILE A 280 11.20 -1.61 -6.88
N ALA A 281 10.16 -2.13 -7.53
CA ALA A 281 10.04 -3.55 -7.83
C ALA A 281 11.10 -4.06 -8.83
N ALA A 282 11.53 -3.20 -9.77
CA ALA A 282 12.54 -3.54 -10.77
C ALA A 282 13.24 -2.27 -11.29
N ASN A 283 14.55 -2.31 -11.54
CA ASN A 283 15.27 -1.17 -12.13
C ASN A 283 15.00 -0.97 -13.63
N VAL A 284 14.40 -1.97 -14.28
CA VAL A 284 13.88 -1.89 -15.64
C VAL A 284 12.56 -2.62 -15.67
N TYR A 285 11.53 -1.99 -16.23
CA TYR A 285 10.21 -2.61 -16.38
C TYR A 285 9.51 -2.10 -17.63
N ASN A 286 8.54 -2.89 -18.10
CA ASN A 286 7.67 -2.51 -19.21
C ASN A 286 6.46 -1.75 -18.67
N HIS A 287 6.27 -0.54 -19.17
CA HIS A 287 5.11 0.27 -18.91
C HIS A 287 4.15 0.17 -20.10
N LYS A 288 3.05 -0.56 -19.93
CA LYS A 288 1.99 -0.67 -20.92
C LYS A 288 1.10 0.58 -20.84
N THR A 289 0.97 1.26 -21.96
CA THR A 289 0.03 2.38 -22.15
C THR A 289 -0.96 2.02 -23.25
N LEU A 290 -2.01 2.84 -23.42
CA LEU A 290 -2.95 2.68 -24.53
C LEU A 290 -2.26 2.74 -25.91
N SER A 291 -1.12 3.44 -26.04
CA SER A 291 -0.37 3.61 -27.28
C SER A 291 0.74 2.56 -27.49
N GLY A 292 0.91 1.61 -26.56
CA GLY A 292 1.92 0.56 -26.65
C GLY A 292 2.67 0.33 -25.34
N SER A 293 3.61 -0.62 -25.37
CA SER A 293 4.48 -0.96 -24.24
C SER A 293 5.84 -0.29 -24.40
N TYR A 294 6.25 0.48 -23.39
CA TYR A 294 7.54 1.18 -23.38
C TYR A 294 8.44 0.64 -22.27
N ILE A 295 9.72 0.45 -22.55
CA ILE A 295 10.70 0.07 -21.54
C ILE A 295 11.06 1.32 -20.73
N VAL A 296 10.82 1.26 -19.43
CA VAL A 296 11.23 2.30 -18.47
C VAL A 296 12.48 1.85 -17.76
N ARG A 297 13.55 2.63 -17.87
CA ARG A 297 14.85 2.42 -17.21
C ARG A 297 14.97 3.36 -16.02
N ASN A 298 15.47 2.86 -14.89
CA ASN A 298 15.70 3.67 -13.70
C ASN A 298 16.69 4.83 -14.01
N PRO A 299 16.27 6.10 -13.87
CA PRO A 299 17.08 7.25 -14.26
C PRO A 299 18.33 7.42 -13.39
N TYR A 300 18.28 6.99 -12.12
CA TYR A 300 19.42 7.03 -11.20
C TYR A 300 20.44 5.95 -11.53
N LEU A 301 19.97 4.74 -11.80
CA LEU A 301 20.84 3.65 -12.24
C LEU A 301 21.51 3.99 -13.57
N LYS A 302 20.78 4.59 -14.52
CA LYS A 302 21.33 5.05 -15.81
C LYS A 302 22.54 5.96 -15.62
N LYS A 303 22.45 6.93 -14.70
CA LYS A 303 23.57 7.83 -14.38
C LYS A 303 24.77 7.08 -13.80
N VAL A 304 24.55 6.02 -13.01
CA VAL A 304 25.61 5.19 -12.43
C VAL A 304 26.26 4.31 -13.49
N LEU A 305 25.47 3.66 -14.36
CA LEU A 305 25.98 2.86 -15.47
C LEU A 305 26.81 3.72 -16.44
N ALA A 306 26.36 4.94 -16.74
CA ALA A 306 27.09 5.86 -17.60
C ALA A 306 28.47 6.24 -17.04
N LYS A 307 28.62 6.39 -15.72
CA LYS A 307 29.92 6.66 -15.07
C LYS A 307 30.91 5.50 -15.25
N HIS A 308 30.41 4.28 -15.38
CA HIS A 308 31.21 3.08 -15.64
C HIS A 308 31.39 2.80 -17.13
N GLY A 309 30.83 3.63 -18.02
CA GLY A 309 30.84 3.37 -19.46
C GLY A 309 29.99 2.16 -19.87
N ARG A 310 28.99 1.80 -19.06
CA ARG A 310 28.12 0.62 -19.22
C ARG A 310 26.64 0.97 -19.40
N ASP A 311 26.33 2.20 -19.83
CA ASP A 311 24.98 2.60 -20.26
C ASP A 311 24.75 2.13 -21.72
N ASP A 312 24.84 0.82 -21.93
CA ASP A 312 24.71 0.15 -23.23
C ASP A 312 23.54 -0.84 -23.22
N ASP A 313 23.04 -1.18 -24.40
CA ASP A 313 21.86 -2.05 -24.54
C ASP A 313 22.13 -3.48 -24.05
N GLU A 314 23.38 -3.96 -24.09
CA GLU A 314 23.76 -5.27 -23.55
C GLU A 314 23.55 -5.31 -22.03
N THR A 315 24.01 -4.28 -21.31
CA THR A 315 23.87 -4.15 -19.86
C THR A 315 22.40 -4.03 -19.47
N TRP A 316 21.61 -3.21 -20.18
CA TRP A 316 20.18 -3.09 -19.91
C TRP A 316 19.39 -4.37 -20.23
N THR A 317 19.77 -5.10 -21.28
CA THR A 317 19.20 -6.42 -21.59
C THR A 317 19.53 -7.41 -20.48
N SER A 318 20.79 -7.42 -20.02
CA SER A 318 21.28 -8.26 -18.91
C SER A 318 20.51 -8.01 -17.59
N ILE A 319 20.17 -6.75 -17.29
CA ILE A 319 19.32 -6.36 -16.16
C ILE A 319 17.88 -6.83 -16.37
N THR A 320 17.33 -6.67 -17.58
CA THR A 320 15.95 -7.05 -17.91
C THR A 320 15.73 -8.57 -17.78
N VAL A 321 16.66 -9.38 -18.30
CA VAL A 321 16.63 -10.86 -18.19
C VAL A 321 16.67 -11.31 -16.72
N ARG A 322 17.33 -10.53 -15.86
CA ARG A 322 17.37 -10.76 -14.40
C ARG A 322 16.31 -9.96 -13.65
N LYS A 323 15.18 -9.69 -14.29
CA LYS A 323 13.98 -9.08 -13.68
C LYS A 323 14.24 -7.73 -13.01
N GLY A 324 15.18 -6.95 -13.55
CA GLY A 324 15.55 -5.63 -13.02
C GLY A 324 16.64 -5.64 -11.95
N SER A 325 17.21 -6.80 -11.61
CA SER A 325 18.34 -6.90 -10.68
C SER A 325 19.63 -6.36 -11.28
N VAL A 326 20.49 -5.80 -10.42
CA VAL A 326 21.86 -5.36 -10.75
C VAL A 326 22.94 -6.11 -9.98
N GLN A 327 22.57 -7.10 -9.16
CA GLN A 327 23.50 -7.74 -8.21
C GLN A 327 24.62 -8.51 -8.93
N HIS A 328 24.34 -8.99 -10.15
CA HIS A 328 25.27 -9.72 -11.03
C HIS A 328 26.27 -8.83 -11.79
N LEU A 329 26.17 -7.50 -11.69
CA LEU A 329 27.06 -6.59 -12.41
C LEU A 329 28.37 -6.42 -11.64
N ASP A 330 29.46 -7.01 -12.12
CA ASP A 330 30.75 -7.06 -11.40
C ASP A 330 31.48 -5.70 -11.32
N PHE A 331 31.14 -4.76 -12.19
CA PHE A 331 31.72 -3.42 -12.18
C PHE A 331 31.04 -2.47 -11.18
N LEU A 332 29.91 -2.86 -10.57
CA LEU A 332 29.28 -2.09 -9.50
C LEU A 332 29.89 -2.47 -8.15
N ASP A 333 30.18 -1.46 -7.33
CA ASP A 333 30.59 -1.68 -5.95
C ASP A 333 29.41 -2.11 -5.05
N ASP A 334 29.72 -2.59 -3.85
CA ASP A 334 28.71 -3.07 -2.89
C ASP A 334 27.69 -2.00 -2.51
N GLN A 335 28.10 -0.73 -2.44
CA GLN A 335 27.22 0.38 -2.10
C GLN A 335 26.20 0.65 -3.21
N GLN A 336 26.65 0.62 -4.48
CA GLN A 336 25.81 0.76 -5.66
C GLN A 336 24.84 -0.42 -5.76
N LYS A 337 25.34 -1.65 -5.59
CA LYS A 337 24.50 -2.86 -5.56
C LYS A 337 23.44 -2.78 -4.45
N ALA A 338 23.81 -2.34 -3.26
CA ALA A 338 22.88 -2.15 -2.15
C ALA A 338 21.84 -1.04 -2.39
N THR A 339 22.22 0.03 -3.08
CA THR A 339 21.33 1.16 -3.42
C THR A 339 20.25 0.77 -4.43
N PHE A 340 20.60 -0.09 -5.39
CA PHE A 340 19.71 -0.50 -6.47
C PHE A 340 19.11 -1.89 -6.27
N LYS A 341 19.10 -2.41 -5.04
CA LYS A 341 18.31 -3.60 -4.71
C LYS A 341 16.84 -3.36 -5.05
N THR A 342 16.26 -4.34 -5.73
CA THR A 342 14.83 -4.37 -6.05
C THR A 342 14.01 -4.76 -4.82
N ALA A 343 12.71 -4.49 -4.85
CA ALA A 343 11.81 -4.77 -3.74
C ALA A 343 11.88 -6.23 -3.24
N PHE A 344 12.04 -7.20 -4.15
CA PHE A 344 12.15 -8.63 -3.84
C PHE A 344 13.54 -9.07 -3.33
N GLU A 345 14.56 -8.23 -3.48
CA GLU A 345 15.92 -8.47 -2.98
C GLU A 345 16.16 -7.86 -1.60
N LEU A 346 15.26 -6.98 -1.15
CA LEU A 346 15.34 -6.33 0.16
C LEU A 346 14.83 -7.24 1.27
N ASP A 347 15.50 -7.18 2.41
CA ASP A 347 14.98 -7.68 3.67
C ASP A 347 13.81 -6.79 4.13
N GLN A 348 12.62 -7.36 4.07
CA GLN A 348 11.37 -6.66 4.38
C GLN A 348 11.28 -6.19 5.83
N ARG A 349 12.15 -6.67 6.75
CA ARG A 349 12.27 -6.10 8.10
C ARG A 349 12.68 -4.63 8.05
N TRP A 350 13.44 -4.20 7.04
CA TRP A 350 13.74 -2.77 6.84
C TRP A 350 12.53 -1.96 6.38
N VAL A 351 11.67 -2.53 5.53
CA VAL A 351 10.39 -1.90 5.16
C VAL A 351 9.54 -1.66 6.41
N ILE A 352 9.45 -2.68 7.28
CA ILE A 352 8.76 -2.58 8.57
C ILE A 352 9.41 -1.56 9.50
N GLU A 353 10.74 -1.54 9.61
CA GLU A 353 11.46 -0.54 10.43
C GLU A 353 11.14 0.88 9.98
N HIS A 354 11.19 1.15 8.67
CA HIS A 354 10.88 2.49 8.17
C HIS A 354 9.41 2.83 8.38
N ALA A 355 8.49 1.89 8.15
CA ALA A 355 7.07 2.07 8.42
C ALA A 355 6.80 2.38 9.90
N ALA A 356 7.41 1.63 10.82
CA ALA A 356 7.30 1.85 12.25
C ALA A 356 7.88 3.21 12.68
N ASP A 357 9.07 3.55 12.19
CA ASP A 357 9.73 4.81 12.51
C ASP A 357 8.90 6.04 12.11
N ARG A 358 8.12 5.95 11.02
CA ARG A 358 7.25 7.02 10.55
C ARG A 358 5.83 6.98 11.11
N ALA A 359 5.40 5.84 11.68
CA ALA A 359 4.04 5.64 12.18
C ALA A 359 3.63 6.65 13.26
N ALA A 360 4.59 7.11 14.09
CA ALA A 360 4.33 8.12 15.13
C ALA A 360 3.97 9.51 14.56
N TYR A 361 4.44 9.82 13.35
CA TYR A 361 4.17 11.11 12.70
C TYR A 361 2.86 11.09 11.89
N ILE A 362 2.41 9.91 11.47
CA ILE A 362 1.19 9.72 10.67
C ILE A 362 0.00 9.51 11.62
N CYS A 363 -0.99 10.40 11.62
CA CYS A 363 -2.16 10.27 12.50
C CYS A 363 -3.12 9.16 12.05
N GLN A 364 -3.27 8.94 10.74
CA GLN A 364 -4.02 7.81 10.19
C GLN A 364 -3.10 6.60 10.00
N SER A 365 -3.04 5.97 8.82
CA SER A 365 -2.12 4.87 8.52
C SER A 365 -1.36 5.08 7.20
N GLN A 366 -0.70 4.03 6.73
CA GLN A 366 0.13 3.98 5.54
C GLN A 366 -0.09 2.64 4.84
N SER A 367 -0.24 2.66 3.52
CA SER A 367 -0.31 1.44 2.70
C SER A 367 1.09 0.84 2.60
N VAL A 368 1.37 -0.20 3.39
CA VAL A 368 2.68 -0.87 3.41
C VAL A 368 2.58 -2.22 2.70
N ASN A 369 3.13 -2.33 1.50
CA ASN A 369 3.28 -3.61 0.84
C ASN A 369 4.50 -4.37 1.40
N LEU A 370 4.43 -5.70 1.31
CA LEU A 370 5.57 -6.58 1.57
C LEU A 370 5.89 -7.34 0.29
N PHE A 371 7.17 -7.46 -0.04
CA PHE A 371 7.66 -8.16 -1.22
C PHE A 371 8.48 -9.36 -0.78
N LEU A 372 7.92 -10.56 -0.93
CA LEU A 372 8.52 -11.79 -0.39
C LEU A 372 8.81 -12.78 -1.52
N PRO A 373 9.93 -13.52 -1.45
CA PRO A 373 10.18 -14.59 -2.37
C PRO A 373 9.20 -15.75 -2.11
N ALA A 374 8.92 -16.53 -3.16
CA ALA A 374 7.99 -17.65 -3.12
C ALA A 374 8.33 -18.69 -2.04
N ASN A 375 9.62 -18.87 -1.79
CA ASN A 375 10.20 -19.87 -0.89
C ASN A 375 10.58 -19.28 0.48
N ILE A 376 9.98 -18.16 0.90
CA ILE A 376 10.27 -17.58 2.20
C ILE A 376 10.03 -18.58 3.34
N HIS A 377 10.98 -18.64 4.27
CA HIS A 377 10.85 -19.50 5.43
C HIS A 377 9.72 -19.01 6.35
N LYS A 378 8.85 -19.93 6.81
CA LYS A 378 7.67 -19.61 7.64
C LYS A 378 8.02 -18.79 8.90
N ARG A 379 9.18 -19.04 9.50
CA ARG A 379 9.69 -18.26 10.65
C ARG A 379 9.89 -16.80 10.28
N ASP A 380 10.49 -16.53 9.12
CA ASP A 380 10.84 -15.17 8.72
C ASP A 380 9.58 -14.42 8.28
N LEU A 381 8.66 -15.10 7.59
CA LEU A 381 7.30 -14.61 7.32
C LEU A 381 6.61 -14.19 8.63
N HIS A 382 6.58 -15.07 9.63
CA HIS A 382 6.02 -14.78 10.96
C HIS A 382 6.72 -13.57 11.62
N GLN A 383 8.05 -13.54 11.62
CA GLN A 383 8.84 -12.48 12.26
C GLN A 383 8.57 -11.11 11.65
N ILE A 384 8.46 -10.99 10.33
CA ILE A 384 8.15 -9.71 9.65
C ILE A 384 6.81 -9.15 10.14
N HIS A 385 5.79 -10.00 10.27
CA HIS A 385 4.44 -9.57 10.66
C HIS A 385 4.33 -9.27 12.16
N VAL A 386 4.94 -10.10 13.01
CA VAL A 386 5.01 -9.83 14.46
C VAL A 386 5.82 -8.58 14.74
N MET A 387 6.90 -8.33 13.97
CA MET A 387 7.67 -7.10 14.08
C MET A 387 6.83 -5.87 13.73
N ALA A 388 6.00 -5.92 12.70
CA ALA A 388 5.08 -4.84 12.36
C ALA A 388 4.16 -4.50 13.54
N TRP A 389 3.55 -5.52 14.14
CA TRP A 389 2.73 -5.37 15.34
C TRP A 389 3.52 -4.78 16.52
N LYS A 390 4.65 -5.39 16.90
CA LYS A 390 5.45 -4.95 18.05
C LYS A 390 6.00 -3.54 17.92
N ARG A 391 6.27 -3.09 16.70
CA ARG A 391 6.84 -1.77 16.41
C ARG A 391 5.77 -0.70 16.17
N GLY A 392 4.48 -1.02 16.34
CA GLY A 392 3.39 -0.05 16.28
C GLY A 392 2.97 0.36 14.87
N VAL A 393 3.28 -0.47 13.85
CA VAL A 393 2.71 -0.29 12.51
C VAL A 393 1.20 -0.47 12.61
N LYS A 394 0.43 0.38 11.92
CA LYS A 394 -1.04 0.38 12.01
C LYS A 394 -1.69 -0.50 10.96
N SER A 395 -1.10 -0.64 9.78
CA SER A 395 -1.60 -1.54 8.74
C SER A 395 -0.51 -2.09 7.83
N LEU A 396 -0.81 -3.25 7.22
CA LEU A 396 -0.08 -3.90 6.14
C LEU A 396 -1.06 -4.15 5.00
N TYR A 397 -0.67 -3.76 3.79
CA TYR A 397 -1.49 -3.82 2.59
C TYR A 397 -1.29 -5.16 1.85
N TYR A 398 -0.83 -5.17 0.60
CA TYR A 398 -0.57 -6.42 -0.10
C TYR A 398 0.69 -7.14 0.39
N CYS A 399 0.66 -8.46 0.28
CA CYS A 399 1.83 -9.31 0.35
C CYS A 399 2.17 -9.82 -1.06
N ARG A 400 3.03 -9.11 -1.77
CA ARG A 400 3.45 -9.49 -3.11
C ARG A 400 4.45 -10.65 -3.02
N SER A 401 4.06 -11.82 -3.53
CA SER A 401 4.93 -12.98 -3.63
C SER A 401 5.26 -13.31 -5.08
N LEU A 402 6.46 -13.82 -5.33
CA LEU A 402 6.76 -14.46 -6.61
C LEU A 402 6.08 -15.83 -6.64
N SER A 403 5.57 -16.27 -7.80
CA SER A 403 5.09 -17.64 -7.95
C SER A 403 6.27 -18.60 -8.17
N ILE A 404 6.25 -19.77 -7.54
CA ILE A 404 7.30 -20.82 -7.69
C ILE A 404 7.44 -21.23 -9.16
N GLN A 405 6.33 -21.39 -9.90
CA GLN A 405 6.35 -21.79 -11.31
C GLN A 405 7.08 -20.78 -12.22
N ARG A 406 7.03 -19.47 -11.91
CA ARG A 406 7.79 -18.44 -12.66
C ARG A 406 9.30 -18.47 -12.40
N ALA A 407 9.77 -19.22 -11.40
CA ALA A 407 11.19 -19.44 -11.18
C ALA A 407 11.74 -20.53 -12.12
N ASP A 408 10.97 -21.59 -12.36
CA ASP A 408 11.45 -22.77 -13.10
C ASP A 408 11.19 -22.73 -14.62
N THR A 409 10.16 -22.02 -15.10
CA THR A 409 9.80 -22.04 -16.54
C THR A 409 10.81 -21.31 -17.46
N ILE A 410 11.76 -20.56 -16.89
CA ILE A 410 12.69 -19.71 -17.65
C ILE A 410 13.98 -20.44 -18.01
N SER A 411 14.35 -21.49 -17.27
CA SER A 411 15.52 -22.31 -17.56
C SER A 411 15.45 -22.98 -18.95
N GLU A 412 14.24 -23.28 -19.43
CA GLU A 412 14.04 -24.03 -20.68
C GLU A 412 13.69 -23.18 -21.90
N LYS A 413 13.19 -21.94 -21.73
CA LYS A 413 12.70 -21.12 -22.86
C LYS A 413 13.72 -20.15 -23.48
N VAL A 414 14.92 -20.02 -22.91
CA VAL A 414 15.97 -19.13 -23.45
C VAL A 414 16.92 -19.86 -24.44
N VAL A 415 16.76 -21.17 -24.64
CA VAL A 415 17.62 -21.95 -25.55
C VAL A 415 17.08 -22.01 -26.99
N GLY A 416 15.98 -21.32 -27.31
CA GLY A 416 15.25 -21.54 -28.58
C GLY A 416 14.81 -20.31 -29.36
N GLN A 417 15.52 -19.18 -29.29
CA GLN A 417 15.25 -18.02 -30.16
C GLN A 417 16.54 -17.35 -30.63
N GLU A 418 17.33 -18.10 -31.41
CA GLU A 418 18.07 -17.53 -32.53
C GLU A 418 17.33 -18.00 -33.80
N ASP A 419 17.20 -17.14 -34.80
CA ASP A 419 16.43 -17.33 -36.06
C ASP A 419 14.92 -17.03 -36.06
N VAL A 420 14.53 -15.77 -35.88
CA VAL A 420 13.44 -15.17 -36.71
C VAL A 420 13.67 -13.66 -36.92
N MET A 421 14.73 -13.30 -37.63
CA MET A 421 14.84 -11.98 -38.29
C MET A 421 15.09 -12.17 -39.78
N ALA A 422 14.13 -12.76 -40.49
CA ALA A 422 14.03 -12.63 -41.94
C ALA A 422 12.62 -12.98 -42.42
N VAL A 423 12.11 -12.14 -43.33
CA VAL A 423 11.00 -12.37 -44.26
C VAL A 423 9.57 -12.20 -43.73
N HIS A 424 9.02 -11.00 -43.89
CA HIS A 424 7.62 -10.85 -44.27
C HIS A 424 7.45 -9.77 -45.34
N VAL A 425 7.29 -10.23 -46.60
CA VAL A 425 6.68 -9.50 -47.71
C VAL A 425 5.67 -10.45 -48.36
N ALA A 426 4.44 -9.94 -48.56
CA ALA A 426 3.33 -10.50 -49.36
C ALA A 426 2.57 -11.73 -48.78
N THR A 427 1.27 -11.95 -48.91
CA THR A 427 0.06 -11.25 -49.43
C THR A 427 -1.16 -12.08 -48.98
N ALA A 428 -2.34 -11.47 -48.94
CA ALA A 428 -3.64 -12.08 -48.59
C ALA A 428 -4.19 -13.08 -49.65
N ALA A 429 -4.95 -14.09 -49.21
CA ALA A 429 -6.28 -14.52 -49.73
C ALA A 429 -6.70 -15.96 -49.30
N ASP A 430 -7.95 -16.07 -48.84
CA ASP A 430 -8.94 -17.18 -48.89
C ASP A 430 -8.63 -18.64 -48.50
N ALA A 431 -9.37 -19.15 -47.49
CA ALA A 431 -10.25 -20.34 -47.60
C ALA A 431 -11.15 -20.51 -46.35
N ALA A 432 -12.40 -20.91 -46.58
CA ALA A 432 -13.54 -20.86 -45.66
C ALA A 432 -13.88 -22.20 -44.93
N MET A 433 -14.33 -22.09 -43.66
CA MET A 433 -15.50 -22.72 -42.95
C MET A 433 -15.77 -24.26 -43.05
N PRO A 434 -16.32 -24.96 -42.03
CA PRO A 434 -17.60 -24.58 -41.39
C PRO A 434 -17.83 -24.84 -39.88
N LEU A 435 -18.92 -24.22 -39.42
CA LEU A 435 -19.57 -24.17 -38.10
C LEU A 435 -19.99 -25.53 -37.50
N LEU A 436 -20.02 -25.57 -36.15
CA LEU A 436 -21.06 -26.06 -35.20
C LEU A 436 -20.42 -26.08 -33.78
N ALA A 437 -21.02 -25.76 -32.63
CA ALA A 437 -22.17 -24.96 -32.22
C ALA A 437 -21.94 -24.52 -30.74
N HIS A 438 -22.24 -23.25 -30.46
CA HIS A 438 -22.51 -22.54 -29.20
C HIS A 438 -22.51 -23.29 -27.85
N GLY A 439 -21.72 -22.74 -26.90
CA GLY A 439 -21.99 -22.84 -25.46
C GLY A 439 -20.88 -22.24 -24.59
N ALA A 440 -21.21 -21.19 -23.84
CA ALA A 440 -20.39 -20.47 -22.85
C ALA A 440 -19.35 -19.46 -23.39
N GLN A 441 -19.82 -18.24 -23.67
CA GLN A 441 -18.98 -17.04 -23.61
C GLN A 441 -18.43 -16.89 -22.18
N THR A 442 -17.17 -17.26 -21.98
CA THR A 442 -16.37 -16.71 -20.88
C THR A 442 -15.71 -15.46 -21.44
N SER A 443 -16.23 -14.30 -21.05
CA SER A 443 -15.57 -13.02 -21.28
C SER A 443 -14.26 -13.02 -20.50
N THR A 444 -13.15 -13.33 -21.16
CA THR A 444 -11.81 -13.10 -20.63
C THR A 444 -11.65 -11.59 -20.49
N THR A 445 -11.76 -11.10 -19.26
CA THR A 445 -11.47 -9.72 -18.91
C THR A 445 -9.96 -9.55 -19.03
N ASP A 446 -9.52 -8.99 -20.14
CA ASP A 446 -8.11 -8.78 -20.48
C ASP A 446 -7.57 -7.54 -19.73
N TYR A 447 -7.54 -7.64 -18.40
CA TYR A 447 -6.87 -6.69 -17.51
C TYR A 447 -5.69 -7.38 -16.84
N GLU A 448 -4.62 -7.60 -17.61
CA GLU A 448 -3.31 -7.83 -17.01
C GLU A 448 -2.78 -6.50 -16.45
N GLU A 449 -2.94 -6.32 -15.14
CA GLU A 449 -2.50 -5.15 -14.37
C GLU A 449 -1.00 -4.84 -14.58
N CYS A 450 -0.70 -3.56 -14.78
CA CYS A 450 0.66 -3.03 -14.99
C CYS A 450 1.60 -3.38 -13.82
N LEU A 451 2.88 -3.67 -14.12
CA LEU A 451 3.92 -3.93 -13.11
C LEU A 451 4.14 -2.80 -12.10
N SER A 452 3.78 -1.55 -12.44
CA SER A 452 3.78 -0.41 -11.51
C SER A 452 2.60 -0.41 -10.52
N CYS A 453 1.57 -1.21 -10.82
CA CYS A 453 0.40 -1.48 -9.99
C CYS A 453 0.46 -2.88 -9.33
N GLN A 454 1.46 -3.71 -9.69
CA GLN A 454 1.75 -5.02 -9.11
C GLN A 454 2.62 -4.94 -7.85
#